data_AF-A0A660R457-F1
#
_entry.id   AF-A0A660R457-F1
#
_cell.length_a   1.000
_cell.length_b   1.000
_cell.length_c   1.000
_cell.angle_alpha   90.00
_cell.angle_beta   90.00
_cell.angle_gamma   90.00
#
_symmetry.space_group_name_H-M   'P 1'
#
loop_
_entity.id
_entity.type
_entity.pdbx_description
1 polymer ?
#
loop_
_entity_poly.entity_id
_entity_poly.type
_entity_poly.pdbx_seq_one_letter_code
_entity_poly.pdbx_strand_id
1 'polypeptide(L)'
;MDVERLERYKDKINLIERRIEQISEWIDLDVDDFVSDEKTKLAVYKAFQEIVEACMDILSMICKDMGIIPKDDYTNIEQLKGKLDLDENILKEANGLRNVLVHRYNSTDDILA
;
A
#
# COMPACT_ATOMS: atom_id res chain seq x y z
N MET A 1 8.17 -18.07 15.83
CA MET A 1 8.41 -17.18 14.68
C MET A 1 9.91 -16.98 14.59
N ASP A 2 10.51 -17.19 13.43
CA ASP A 2 11.96 -17.07 13.23
C ASP A 2 12.42 -15.60 13.36
N VAL A 3 13.65 -15.36 13.81
CA VAL A 3 14.21 -14.01 14.01
C VAL A 3 14.26 -13.25 12.68
N GLU A 4 14.60 -13.94 11.60
CA GLU A 4 14.60 -13.38 10.25
C GLU A 4 13.18 -12.94 9.83
N ARG A 5 12.15 -13.71 10.21
CA ARG A 5 10.75 -13.37 9.91
C ARG A 5 10.33 -12.09 10.63
N LEU A 6 10.69 -11.93 11.89
CA LEU A 6 10.35 -10.74 12.68
C LEU A 6 10.99 -9.48 12.07
N GLU A 7 12.27 -9.57 11.67
CA GLU A 7 12.96 -8.42 11.06
C GLU A 7 12.30 -8.02 9.74
N ARG A 8 11.87 -9.00 8.92
CA ARG A 8 11.13 -8.71 7.68
C ARG A 8 9.80 -7.99 7.92
N TYR A 9 9.04 -8.34 8.96
CA TYR A 9 7.83 -7.60 9.29
C TYR A 9 8.17 -6.17 9.71
N LYS A 10 9.20 -6.02 10.54
CA LYS A 10 9.66 -4.73 11.03
C LYS A 10 10.11 -3.82 9.89
N ASP A 11 10.85 -4.34 8.91
CA ASP A 11 11.28 -3.59 7.72
C ASP A 11 10.07 -3.05 6.93
N LYS A 12 9.03 -3.87 6.76
CA LYS A 12 7.81 -3.45 6.06
C LYS A 12 7.03 -2.40 6.84
N ILE A 13 6.90 -2.56 8.15
CA ILE A 13 6.23 -1.59 9.02
C ILE A 13 6.98 -0.25 9.02
N ASN A 14 8.30 -0.28 9.19
CA ASN A 14 9.14 0.93 9.15
C ASN A 14 9.02 1.66 7.80
N LEU A 15 8.95 0.91 6.68
CA LEU A 15 8.75 1.49 5.37
C LEU A 15 7.39 2.20 5.28
N ILE A 16 6.31 1.53 5.75
CA ILE A 16 4.96 2.08 5.77
C ILE A 16 4.92 3.38 6.58
N GLU A 17 5.44 3.36 7.81
CA GLU A 17 5.47 4.52 8.71
C GLU A 17 6.20 5.70 8.06
N ARG A 18 7.41 5.45 7.51
CA ARG A 18 8.19 6.48 6.82
C ARG A 18 7.44 7.08 5.62
N ARG A 19 6.71 6.28 4.85
CA ARG A 19 5.95 6.78 3.70
C ARG A 19 4.71 7.55 4.12
N ILE A 20 4.04 7.16 5.21
CA ILE A 20 2.92 7.91 5.77
C ILE A 20 3.39 9.29 6.23
N GLU A 21 4.52 9.38 6.94
CA GLU A 21 5.11 10.65 7.37
C GLU A 21 5.41 11.55 6.16
N GLN A 22 6.07 11.00 5.14
CA GLN A 22 6.41 11.76 3.93
C GLN A 22 5.18 12.24 3.17
N ILE A 23 4.15 11.41 3.01
CA ILE A 23 2.90 11.84 2.37
C ILE A 23 2.29 12.99 3.18
N SER A 24 2.24 12.85 4.51
CA SER A 24 1.67 13.89 5.39
C SER A 24 2.43 15.22 5.27
N GLU A 25 3.75 15.18 5.11
CA GLU A 25 4.57 16.38 4.88
C GLU A 25 4.36 16.99 3.48
N TRP A 26 4.14 16.16 2.46
CA TRP A 26 4.04 16.62 1.06
C TRP A 26 2.65 17.12 0.67
N ILE A 27 1.62 16.66 1.37
CA ILE A 27 0.23 17.11 1.15
C ILE A 27 -0.16 18.32 2.01
N ASP A 28 0.76 18.90 2.79
CA ASP A 28 0.54 20.13 3.56
C ASP A 28 0.53 21.38 2.66
N LEU A 29 -0.12 21.26 1.50
CA LEU A 29 -0.32 22.29 0.48
C LEU A 29 -1.81 22.40 0.20
N ASP A 30 -2.24 23.54 -0.34
CA ASP A 30 -3.58 23.64 -0.91
C ASP A 30 -3.74 22.63 -2.06
N VAL A 31 -4.95 22.13 -2.28
CA VAL A 31 -5.23 21.10 -3.31
C VAL A 31 -4.83 21.60 -4.70
N ASP A 32 -5.06 22.88 -5.01
CA ASP A 32 -4.69 23.45 -6.30
C ASP A 32 -3.17 23.50 -6.48
N ASP A 33 -2.44 23.83 -5.41
CA ASP A 33 -0.98 23.85 -5.39
C ASP A 33 -0.41 22.43 -5.55
N PHE A 34 -0.96 21.45 -4.84
CA PHE A 34 -0.56 20.04 -4.95
C PHE A 34 -0.76 19.47 -6.36
N VAL A 35 -1.92 19.75 -6.97
CA VAL A 35 -2.23 19.25 -8.32
C VAL A 35 -1.29 19.86 -9.37
N SER A 36 -0.90 21.12 -9.16
CA SER A 36 0.02 21.84 -10.06
C SER A 36 1.49 21.41 -9.93
N ASP A 37 1.92 20.91 -8.75
CA ASP A 37 3.26 20.37 -8.53
C ASP A 37 3.34 18.89 -8.91
N GLU A 38 3.64 18.66 -10.20
CA GLU A 38 3.79 17.31 -10.75
C GLU A 38 4.82 16.46 -9.98
N LYS A 39 5.92 17.06 -9.51
CA LYS A 39 6.95 16.30 -8.79
C LYS A 39 6.41 15.80 -7.45
N THR A 40 5.75 16.66 -6.69
CA THR A 40 5.19 16.32 -5.39
C THR A 40 4.07 15.30 -5.53
N LYS A 41 3.21 15.46 -6.54
CA LYS A 41 2.18 14.48 -6.89
C LYS A 41 2.76 13.09 -7.19
N LEU A 42 3.76 13.01 -8.06
CA LEU A 42 4.41 11.73 -8.39
C LEU A 42 5.12 11.11 -7.19
N ALA A 43 5.69 11.93 -6.30
CA ALA A 43 6.29 11.46 -5.06
C ALA A 43 5.24 10.84 -4.12
N VAL A 44 4.10 11.51 -3.91
CA VAL A 44 2.97 11.00 -3.12
C VAL A 44 2.43 9.70 -3.71
N TYR A 45 2.22 9.63 -5.02
CA TYR A 45 1.75 8.41 -5.68
C TYR A 45 2.72 7.24 -5.45
N LYS A 46 4.02 7.48 -5.59
CA LYS A 46 5.02 6.44 -5.35
C LYS A 46 5.05 6.01 -3.89
N ALA A 47 4.97 6.95 -2.95
CA ALA A 47 4.90 6.62 -1.52
C ALA A 47 3.65 5.79 -1.19
N PHE A 48 2.49 6.14 -1.75
CA PHE A 48 1.26 5.37 -1.59
C PHE A 48 1.39 3.95 -2.15
N GLN A 49 1.94 3.81 -3.36
CA GLN A 49 2.20 2.49 -3.97
C GLN A 49 3.06 1.61 -3.05
N GLU A 50 4.13 2.16 -2.49
CA GLU A 50 5.02 1.41 -1.60
C GLU A 50 4.36 1.02 -0.26
N ILE A 51 3.47 1.87 0.28
CA ILE A 51 2.66 1.53 1.46
C ILE A 51 1.80 0.30 1.15
N VAL A 52 1.04 0.34 0.05
CA VAL A 52 0.13 -0.73 -0.31
C VAL A 52 0.88 -2.03 -0.62
N GLU A 53 1.99 -1.95 -1.35
CA GLU A 53 2.87 -3.10 -1.62
C GLU A 53 3.42 -3.72 -0.33
N ALA A 54 3.87 -2.90 0.62
CA ALA A 54 4.36 -3.38 1.91
C ALA A 54 3.24 -4.05 2.74
N CYS A 55 2.02 -3.50 2.71
CA CYS A 55 0.84 -4.14 3.31
C CYS A 55 0.56 -5.51 2.69
N MET A 56 0.54 -5.62 1.36
CA MET A 56 0.28 -6.89 0.67
C MET A 56 1.38 -7.94 0.94
N ASP A 57 2.64 -7.50 1.02
CA ASP A 57 3.75 -8.36 1.42
C ASP A 57 3.58 -8.89 2.85
N ILE A 58 3.14 -8.05 3.79
CA ILE A 58 2.82 -8.47 5.17
C ILE A 58 1.72 -9.54 5.15
N LEU A 59 0.64 -9.34 4.40
CA LEU A 59 -0.45 -10.32 4.30
C LEU A 59 0.04 -11.65 3.72
N SER A 60 0.85 -11.61 2.66
CA SER A 60 1.48 -12.80 2.07
C SER A 60 2.39 -13.52 3.07
N MET A 61 3.14 -12.76 3.87
CA MET A 61 3.96 -13.31 4.96
C MET A 61 3.11 -13.97 6.05
N ILE A 62 1.98 -13.36 6.44
CA ILE A 62 1.07 -13.93 7.43
C ILE A 62 0.44 -15.22 6.90
N CYS A 63 0.00 -15.25 5.63
CA CYS A 63 -0.49 -16.48 5.00
C CYS A 63 0.52 -17.62 5.19
N LYS A 64 1.79 -17.38 4.83
CA LYS A 64 2.85 -18.38 4.97
C LYS A 64 3.06 -18.82 6.41
N ASP A 65 3.05 -17.87 7.35
CA ASP A 65 3.28 -18.16 8.78
C ASP A 65 2.09 -18.91 9.41
N MET A 66 0.89 -18.80 8.83
CA MET A 66 -0.31 -19.59 9.17
C MET A 66 -0.39 -20.94 8.44
N GLY A 67 0.62 -21.30 7.63
CA GLY A 67 0.61 -22.53 6.83
C GLY A 67 -0.30 -22.49 5.60
N ILE A 68 -0.76 -21.30 5.21
CA ILE A 68 -1.54 -21.06 3.99
C ILE A 68 -0.56 -20.78 2.85
N ILE A 69 -0.75 -21.41 1.70
CA ILE A 69 0.06 -21.13 0.51
C ILE A 69 -0.28 -19.71 0.01
N PRO A 70 0.66 -18.74 0.05
CA PRO A 70 0.40 -17.40 -0.45
C PRO A 70 0.17 -17.41 -1.96
N LYS A 71 -0.78 -16.59 -2.40
CA LYS A 71 -1.17 -16.38 -3.80
C LYS A 71 -1.09 -14.89 -4.14
N ASP A 72 -1.92 -14.41 -5.06
CA ASP A 72 -2.09 -12.99 -5.34
C ASP A 72 -2.76 -12.24 -4.17
N ASP A 73 -2.63 -10.92 -4.17
CA ASP A 73 -3.09 -10.03 -3.11
C ASP A 73 -4.58 -10.20 -2.77
N TYR A 74 -5.46 -10.24 -3.78
CA TYR A 74 -6.90 -10.40 -3.55
C TYR A 74 -7.21 -11.75 -2.91
N THR A 75 -6.59 -12.82 -3.42
CA THR A 75 -6.75 -14.14 -2.83
C THR A 75 -6.19 -14.21 -1.41
N ASN A 76 -5.07 -13.56 -1.12
CA ASN A 76 -4.50 -13.51 0.22
C ASN A 76 -5.41 -12.77 1.21
N ILE A 77 -6.00 -11.64 0.81
CA ILE A 77 -6.98 -10.90 1.62
C ILE A 77 -8.17 -11.81 1.97
N GLU A 78 -8.75 -12.49 0.96
CA GLU A 78 -9.85 -13.43 1.18
C GLU A 78 -9.46 -14.63 2.06
N GLN A 79 -8.23 -15.14 1.93
CA GLN A 79 -7.76 -16.24 2.75
C GLN A 79 -7.56 -15.85 4.22
N LEU A 80 -7.34 -14.57 4.52
CA LEU A 80 -7.16 -14.03 5.86
C LEU A 80 -8.45 -13.46 6.48
N LYS A 81 -9.53 -13.38 5.69
CA LYS A 81 -10.88 -13.04 6.13
C LYS A 81 -11.29 -13.81 7.39
N GLY A 82 -11.70 -13.08 8.42
CA GLY A 82 -12.14 -13.63 9.70
C GLY A 82 -11.04 -14.29 10.53
N LYS A 83 -9.78 -14.29 10.07
CA LYS A 83 -8.60 -14.72 10.85
C LYS A 83 -7.86 -13.55 11.47
N LEU A 84 -7.97 -12.38 10.85
CA LEU A 84 -7.44 -11.11 11.33
C LEU A 84 -8.56 -10.08 11.37
N ASP A 85 -8.44 -9.12 12.27
CA ASP A 85 -9.33 -7.95 12.32
C ASP A 85 -8.83 -6.93 11.29
N LEU A 86 -9.17 -7.17 10.02
CA LEU A 86 -8.80 -6.33 8.88
C LEU A 86 -10.04 -5.86 8.15
N ASP A 87 -10.05 -4.60 7.73
CA ASP A 87 -11.01 -4.12 6.75
C ASP A 87 -10.58 -4.54 5.34
N GLU A 88 -11.15 -5.65 4.87
CA GLU A 88 -10.89 -6.18 3.54
C GLU A 88 -11.24 -5.21 2.42
N ASN A 89 -12.28 -4.39 2.61
CA ASN A 89 -12.72 -3.47 1.56
C ASN A 89 -11.68 -2.37 1.38
N ILE A 90 -11.18 -1.80 2.48
CA ILE A 90 -10.10 -0.79 2.43
C ILE A 90 -8.85 -1.36 1.78
N LEU A 91 -8.46 -2.60 2.11
CA LEU A 91 -7.28 -3.24 1.52
C LEU A 91 -7.43 -3.47 0.01
N LYS A 92 -8.62 -3.90 -0.43
CA LYS A 92 -8.92 -4.09 -1.87
C LYS A 92 -8.98 -2.78 -2.62
N GLU A 93 -9.61 -1.75 -2.05
CA GLU A 93 -9.69 -0.41 -2.62
C GLU A 93 -8.30 0.20 -2.76
N ALA A 94 -7.46 0.11 -1.73
CA ALA A 94 -6.08 0.57 -1.77
C ALA A 94 -5.26 -0.16 -2.83
N ASN A 95 -5.40 -1.49 -2.94
CA ASN A 95 -4.72 -2.26 -3.99
C ASN A 95 -5.23 -1.91 -5.40
N GLY A 96 -6.54 -1.70 -5.54
CA GLY A 96 -7.16 -1.20 -6.76
C GLY A 96 -6.57 0.16 -7.19
N LEU A 97 -6.53 1.12 -6.26
CA LEU A 97 -5.96 2.45 -6.49
C LEU A 97 -4.47 2.36 -6.85
N ARG A 98 -3.69 1.54 -6.13
CA ARG A 98 -2.27 1.31 -6.45
C ARG A 98 -2.10 0.80 -7.88
N ASN A 99 -2.91 -0.16 -8.32
CA ASN A 99 -2.87 -0.67 -9.69
C ASN A 99 -3.26 0.40 -10.71
N VAL A 100 -4.28 1.20 -10.39
CA VAL A 100 -4.68 2.36 -11.20
C VAL A 100 -3.52 3.35 -11.36
N LEU A 101 -2.86 3.75 -10.26
CA LEU A 101 -1.72 4.67 -10.30
C LEU A 101 -0.52 4.11 -11.07
N VAL A 102 -0.27 2.80 -11.00
CA VAL A 102 0.80 2.16 -11.78
C VAL A 102 0.46 2.11 -13.27
N HIS A 103 -0.79 1.82 -13.63
CA HIS A 103 -1.19 1.62 -15.03
C HIS A 103 -1.64 2.89 -15.75
N ARG A 104 -2.16 3.92 -15.04
CA ARG A 104 -2.67 5.17 -15.62
C ARG A 104 -1.60 6.18 -16.02
N TYR A 105 -0.31 5.91 -15.82
CA TYR A 105 0.77 6.69 -16.47
C TYR A 105 0.63 6.77 -18.01
N ASN A 106 -0.22 5.93 -18.63
CA ASN A 106 -0.50 5.96 -20.07
C ASN A 106 -1.80 6.68 -20.49
N SER A 107 -2.74 7.02 -19.59
CA SER A 107 -3.97 7.78 -19.97
C SER A 107 -4.80 8.28 -18.76
N THR A 108 -4.78 9.60 -18.54
CA THR A 108 -5.82 10.53 -18.01
C THR A 108 -6.25 10.65 -16.53
N ASP A 109 -6.39 11.94 -16.17
CA ASP A 109 -7.17 12.70 -15.17
C ASP A 109 -6.93 12.55 -13.66
N ASP A 110 -6.25 13.55 -13.10
CA ASP A 110 -5.90 13.70 -11.66
C ASP A 110 -7.09 14.10 -10.77
N ILE A 111 -8.23 14.51 -11.35
CA ILE A 111 -9.38 15.10 -10.62
C ILE A 111 -10.35 14.02 -10.08
N LEU A 112 -10.20 12.76 -10.46
CA LEU A 112 -11.13 11.66 -10.16
C LEU A 112 -10.50 10.48 -9.39
N ALA A 113 -9.30 10.64 -8.85
CA ALA A 113 -8.58 9.60 -8.09
C ALA A 113 -8.77 9.75 -6.57
#